data_AF-A0A3D2NPW6-F1
#
_entry.id   AF-A0A3D2NPW6-F1
#
_cell.length_a   1.000
_cell.length_b   1.000
_cell.length_c   1.000
_cell.angle_alpha   90.00
_cell.angle_beta   90.00
_cell.angle_gamma   90.00
#
_symmetry.space_group_name_H-M   'P 1'
#
loop_
_entity.id
_entity.type
_entity.pdbx_description
1 polymer ?
#
loop_
_entity_poly.entity_id
_entity_poly.type
_entity_poly.pdbx_seq_one_letter_code
_entity_poly.pdbx_strand_id
1 'polypeptide(L)'
;MSQKISLVHFSMSTYAEWFVRGKANRNYHVFELLRANSSVDKILSIDVLPHSWKRGVRSLVDYFRAAPYGKVIHRSFFSRLIKVTDRLYIYQTIEPLISQKFFMKKLRGIIKDLDLVNTVVWSFIPTYVSYIGALDERVSVFDTVDDWSCHPAYQFIKQKLIKNYEYI
;
A
#
# COMPACT_ATOMS: atom_id res chain seq x y z
N MET A 1 7.10 -29.10 0.42
CA MET A 1 6.00 -28.10 0.43
C MET A 1 6.65 -26.73 0.39
N SER A 2 6.33 -25.90 -0.61
CA SER A 2 6.84 -24.52 -0.68
C SER A 2 6.35 -23.73 0.55
N GLN A 3 7.23 -23.00 1.23
CA GLN A 3 6.83 -22.11 2.32
C GLN A 3 5.92 -21.03 1.75
N LYS A 4 4.69 -20.91 2.29
CA LYS A 4 3.80 -19.81 1.92
C LYS A 4 4.42 -18.46 2.32
N ILE A 5 4.13 -17.43 1.53
CA ILE A 5 4.60 -16.07 1.72
C ILE A 5 3.45 -15.14 2.11
N SER A 6 3.76 -14.12 2.92
CA SER A 6 2.84 -13.00 3.16
C SER A 6 3.25 -11.82 2.30
N LEU A 7 2.27 -11.07 1.79
CA LEU A 7 2.54 -9.91 0.93
C LEU A 7 2.20 -8.62 1.64
N VAL A 8 3.14 -7.67 1.67
CA VAL A 8 2.88 -6.27 2.01
C VAL A 8 2.94 -5.47 0.71
N HIS A 9 1.76 -5.10 0.22
CA HIS A 9 1.59 -4.51 -1.10
C HIS A 9 1.36 -3.00 -1.00
N PHE A 10 2.21 -2.18 -1.61
CA PHE A 10 2.00 -0.74 -1.72
C PHE A 10 1.39 -0.39 -3.07
N SER A 11 0.09 -0.11 -3.06
CA SER A 11 -0.71 0.04 -4.27
C SER A 11 -0.58 1.41 -4.92
N MET A 12 -0.66 1.45 -6.25
CA MET A 12 -0.78 2.68 -7.04
C MET A 12 -2.21 3.25 -7.07
N SER A 13 -3.22 2.45 -6.70
CA SER A 13 -4.62 2.89 -6.65
C SER A 13 -5.28 2.41 -5.37
N THR A 14 -6.34 3.08 -4.97
CA THR A 14 -7.11 2.60 -3.81
C THR A 14 -7.86 1.31 -4.16
N TYR A 15 -8.07 0.43 -3.18
CA TYR A 15 -8.93 -0.74 -3.36
C TYR A 15 -10.32 -0.36 -3.90
N ALA A 16 -10.86 0.77 -3.45
CA ALA A 16 -12.13 1.33 -3.94
C ALA A 16 -12.10 1.63 -5.45
N GLU A 17 -11.01 2.21 -5.95
CA GLU A 17 -10.89 2.52 -7.37
C GLU A 17 -10.91 1.26 -8.23
N TRP A 18 -10.20 0.22 -7.80
CA TRP A 18 -10.15 -1.05 -8.51
C TRP A 18 -11.48 -1.80 -8.46
N PHE A 19 -12.02 -2.05 -7.27
CA PHE A 19 -13.10 -3.00 -7.09
C PHE A 19 -14.51 -2.39 -7.05
N VAL A 20 -14.62 -1.08 -6.84
CA VAL A 20 -15.92 -0.41 -6.65
C VAL A 20 -16.22 0.53 -7.80
N ARG A 21 -15.19 1.21 -8.30
CA ARG A 21 -15.28 2.07 -9.48
C ARG A 21 -14.90 1.34 -10.78
N GLY A 22 -14.44 0.09 -10.70
CA GLY A 22 -14.16 -0.76 -11.86
C GLY A 22 -12.96 -0.32 -12.71
N LYS A 23 -11.97 0.38 -12.13
CA LYS A 23 -10.75 0.73 -12.86
C LYS A 23 -9.81 -0.47 -12.94
N ALA A 24 -9.64 -1.04 -14.13
CA ALA A 24 -8.66 -2.08 -14.39
C ALA A 24 -7.43 -1.51 -15.10
N ASN A 25 -6.26 -1.59 -14.46
CA ASN A 25 -4.97 -1.29 -15.05
C ASN A 25 -4.03 -2.50 -14.88
N ARG A 26 -2.80 -2.46 -15.42
CA ARG A 26 -1.83 -3.56 -15.26
C ARG A 26 -1.65 -3.98 -13.80
N ASN A 27 -1.52 -3.01 -12.90
CA ASN A 27 -1.27 -3.27 -11.48
C ASN A 27 -2.45 -3.97 -10.80
N TYR A 28 -3.69 -3.67 -11.22
CA TYR A 28 -4.87 -4.42 -10.81
C TYR A 28 -4.77 -5.89 -11.23
N HIS A 29 -4.39 -6.19 -12.46
CA HIS A 29 -4.25 -7.57 -12.92
C HIS A 29 -3.13 -8.32 -12.18
N VAL A 30 -1.99 -7.67 -11.92
CA VAL A 30 -0.92 -8.25 -11.10
C VAL A 30 -1.43 -8.55 -9.70
N PHE A 31 -2.13 -7.61 -9.08
CA PHE A 31 -2.72 -7.79 -7.75
C PHE A 31 -3.71 -8.96 -7.71
N GLU A 32 -4.60 -9.10 -8.70
CA GLU A 32 -5.54 -10.22 -8.77
C GLU A 32 -4.83 -11.57 -8.95
N LEU A 33 -3.77 -11.63 -9.75
CA LEU A 33 -2.96 -12.85 -9.89
C LEU A 33 -2.26 -13.22 -8.57
N LEU A 34 -1.73 -12.23 -7.84
CA LEU A 34 -1.14 -12.46 -6.51
C LEU A 34 -2.18 -12.93 -5.50
N ARG A 35 -3.40 -12.37 -5.55
CA ARG A 35 -4.53 -12.77 -4.70
C ARG A 35 -5.01 -14.20 -4.98
N ALA A 36 -4.99 -14.61 -6.24
CA ALA A 36 -5.39 -15.95 -6.67
C ALA A 36 -4.29 -17.02 -6.42
N ASN A 37 -3.03 -16.60 -6.23
CA ASN A 37 -1.90 -17.51 -6.06
C ASN A 37 -1.99 -18.28 -4.73
N SER A 38 -1.89 -19.61 -4.78
CA SER A 38 -1.96 -20.49 -3.61
C SER A 38 -0.73 -20.40 -2.70
N SER A 39 0.41 -19.91 -3.22
CA SER A 39 1.63 -19.69 -2.46
C SER A 39 1.60 -18.42 -1.60
N VAL A 40 0.68 -17.49 -1.86
CA VAL A 40 0.54 -16.24 -1.09
C VAL A 40 -0.51 -16.44 -0.01
N ASP A 41 -0.15 -16.48 1.28
CA ASP A 41 -1.11 -16.77 2.35
C ASP A 41 -2.05 -15.60 2.62
N LYS A 42 -1.48 -14.46 3.02
CA LYS A 42 -2.19 -13.22 3.36
C LYS A 42 -1.57 -12.04 2.61
N ILE A 43 -2.42 -11.06 2.29
CA ILE A 43 -2.05 -9.80 1.66
C ILE A 43 -2.49 -8.66 2.58
N LEU A 44 -1.54 -7.81 2.98
CA LEU A 44 -1.78 -6.49 3.51
C LEU A 44 -1.53 -5.48 2.39
N SER A 45 -2.60 -4.93 1.81
CA SER A 45 -2.51 -3.90 0.77
C SER A 45 -2.64 -2.52 1.38
N ILE A 46 -1.61 -1.70 1.24
CA ILE A 46 -1.61 -0.29 1.58
C ILE A 46 -2.17 0.47 0.39
N ASP A 47 -3.27 1.19 0.60
CA ASP A 47 -3.82 2.09 -0.41
C ASP A 47 -2.83 3.21 -0.73
N VAL A 48 -2.94 3.76 -1.94
CA VAL A 48 -2.01 4.76 -2.46
C VAL A 48 -1.72 5.86 -1.44
N LEU A 49 -0.45 5.98 -1.07
CA LEU A 49 -0.02 6.93 -0.05
C LEU A 49 -0.11 8.35 -0.62
N PRO A 50 -0.75 9.29 0.09
CA PRO A 50 -0.86 10.65 -0.40
C PRO A 50 0.51 11.33 -0.40
N HIS A 51 0.86 11.98 -1.50
CA HIS A 51 2.10 12.76 -1.63
C HIS A 51 1.92 14.24 -1.24
N SER A 52 0.70 14.68 -0.90
CA SER A 52 0.40 16.05 -0.48
C SER A 52 -0.76 16.08 0.50
N TRP A 53 -0.78 17.09 1.37
CA TRP A 53 -1.89 17.34 2.31
C TRP A 53 -3.25 17.46 1.62
N LYS A 54 -3.31 18.13 0.46
CA LYS A 54 -4.55 18.24 -0.33
C LYS A 54 -5.11 16.87 -0.72
N ARG A 55 -4.23 15.93 -1.14
CA ARG A 55 -4.61 14.54 -1.46
C ARG A 55 -4.94 13.74 -0.20
N GLY A 56 -4.21 13.95 0.88
CA GLY A 56 -4.49 13.33 2.19
C GLY A 56 -5.87 13.68 2.72
N VAL A 57 -6.22 14.98 2.75
CA VAL A 57 -7.56 15.43 3.19
C VAL A 57 -8.65 14.88 2.29
N ARG A 58 -8.44 14.87 0.96
CA ARG A 58 -9.41 14.25 0.03
C ARG A 58 -9.60 12.75 0.34
N SER A 59 -8.51 12.03 0.59
CA SER A 59 -8.56 10.61 0.99
C SER A 59 -9.35 10.42 2.29
N LEU A 60 -9.19 11.30 3.28
CA LEU A 60 -9.98 11.28 4.51
C LEU A 60 -11.47 11.54 4.25
N VAL A 61 -11.82 12.52 3.40
CA VAL A 61 -13.22 12.80 3.06
C VAL A 61 -13.86 11.58 2.37
N ASP A 62 -13.15 10.97 1.42
CA ASP A 62 -13.61 9.74 0.75
C ASP A 62 -13.72 8.58 1.75
N TYR A 63 -12.79 8.47 2.71
CA TYR A 63 -12.82 7.51 3.82
C TYR A 63 -14.07 7.64 4.71
N PHE A 64 -14.50 8.86 5.03
CA PHE A 64 -15.68 9.11 5.87
C PHE A 64 -17.00 8.93 5.13
N ARG A 65 -17.02 9.19 3.81
CA ARG A 65 -18.24 9.08 3.00
C ARG A 65 -18.50 7.67 2.46
N ALA A 66 -17.46 6.89 2.20
CA ALA A 66 -17.62 5.56 1.63
C ALA A 66 -17.90 4.51 2.71
N ALA A 67 -18.92 3.69 2.49
CA ALA A 67 -19.11 2.46 3.24
C ALA A 67 -17.87 1.55 3.06
N PRO A 68 -17.34 0.94 4.13
CA PRO A 68 -16.18 0.06 4.00
C PRO A 68 -16.57 -1.21 3.24
N TYR A 69 -15.71 -1.65 2.32
CA TYR A 69 -15.90 -2.86 1.51
C TYR A 69 -15.55 -4.15 2.28
N GLY A 70 -15.70 -4.12 3.61
CA GLY A 70 -15.27 -5.18 4.53
C GLY A 70 -15.40 -4.74 5.98
N LYS A 71 -14.98 -5.60 6.91
CA LYS A 71 -15.05 -5.32 8.35
C LYS A 71 -13.89 -4.43 8.78
N VAL A 72 -14.18 -3.26 9.32
CA VAL A 72 -13.15 -2.41 9.95
C VAL A 72 -12.72 -3.08 11.25
N ILE A 73 -11.46 -3.51 11.34
CA ILE A 73 -10.90 -4.18 12.51
C ILE A 73 -10.07 -3.24 13.38
N HIS A 74 -9.52 -2.18 12.80
CA HIS A 74 -8.86 -1.10 13.52
C HIS A 74 -9.19 0.24 12.87
N ARG A 75 -9.40 1.27 13.69
CA ARG A 75 -9.74 2.62 13.23
C ARG A 75 -9.02 3.65 14.08
N SER A 76 -8.41 4.64 13.42
CA SER A 76 -7.93 5.87 14.04
C SER A 76 -8.43 7.08 13.24
N PHE A 77 -8.08 8.28 13.70
CA PHE A 77 -8.45 9.50 13.00
C PHE A 77 -7.81 9.61 11.60
N PHE A 78 -6.57 9.12 11.46
CA PHE A 78 -5.77 9.22 10.23
C PHE A 78 -5.62 7.91 9.45
N SER A 79 -6.23 6.82 9.92
CA SER A 79 -6.10 5.52 9.28
C SER A 79 -7.25 4.56 9.61
N ARG A 80 -7.41 3.52 8.81
CA ARG A 80 -8.17 2.33 9.16
C ARG A 80 -7.57 1.07 8.55
N LEU A 81 -7.77 -0.05 9.22
CA LEU A 81 -7.47 -1.38 8.73
C LEU A 81 -8.79 -2.12 8.49
N ILE A 82 -8.99 -2.56 7.25
CA ILE A 82 -10.21 -3.23 6.80
C ILE A 82 -9.86 -4.68 6.47
N LYS A 83 -10.57 -5.62 7.08
CA LYS A 83 -10.55 -7.03 6.70
C LYS A 83 -11.59 -7.24 5.59
N VAL A 84 -11.13 -7.50 4.37
CA VAL A 84 -12.00 -7.78 3.21
C VAL A 84 -12.31 -9.28 3.15
N THR A 85 -11.29 -10.12 3.33
CA THR A 85 -11.41 -11.58 3.48
C THR A 85 -10.44 -12.05 4.56
N ASP A 86 -10.42 -13.35 4.87
CA ASP A 86 -9.41 -13.91 5.78
C ASP A 86 -7.97 -13.77 5.27
N ARG A 87 -7.80 -13.59 3.96
CA ARG A 87 -6.50 -13.48 3.28
C ARG A 87 -6.19 -12.07 2.78
N LEU A 88 -7.11 -11.11 2.89
CA LEU A 88 -6.93 -9.77 2.35
C LEU A 88 -7.32 -8.68 3.35
N TYR A 89 -6.35 -7.82 3.64
CA TYR A 89 -6.46 -6.67 4.51
C TYR A 89 -6.07 -5.41 3.76
N ILE A 90 -6.85 -4.34 3.90
CA ILE A 90 -6.57 -3.05 3.29
C ILE A 90 -6.22 -2.05 4.38
N TYR A 91 -5.04 -1.45 4.28
CA TYR A 91 -4.60 -0.36 5.13
C TYR A 91 -4.72 0.97 4.42
N GLN A 92 -5.62 1.81 4.91
CA GLN A 92 -5.81 3.17 4.41
C GLN A 92 -5.25 4.14 5.43
N THR A 93 -4.36 5.03 5.02
CA THR A 93 -3.73 5.97 5.95
C THR A 93 -3.24 7.24 5.27
N ILE A 94 -3.20 8.33 6.03
CA ILE A 94 -2.48 9.55 5.66
C ILE A 94 -1.31 9.85 6.59
N GLU A 95 -1.04 8.97 7.56
CA GLU A 95 0.00 9.13 8.58
C GLU A 95 1.42 9.41 8.03
N PRO A 96 1.84 8.92 6.84
CA PRO A 96 3.13 9.29 6.27
C PRO A 96 3.33 10.79 6.03
N LEU A 97 2.24 11.56 5.87
CA LEU A 97 2.28 13.02 5.75
C LEU A 97 2.57 13.70 7.10
N ILE A 98 2.18 13.06 8.20
CA ILE A 98 2.38 13.57 9.57
C ILE A 98 3.76 13.16 10.08
N SER A 99 4.05 11.86 10.02
CA SER A 99 5.30 11.29 10.50
C SER A 99 5.56 9.92 9.89
N GLN A 100 6.63 9.86 9.09
CA GLN A 100 7.15 8.63 8.50
C GLN A 100 7.50 7.58 9.56
N LYS A 101 8.17 8.02 10.63
CA LYS A 101 8.57 7.15 11.74
C LYS A 101 7.35 6.54 12.44
N PHE A 102 6.30 7.33 12.65
CA PHE A 102 5.06 6.85 13.26
C PHE A 102 4.35 5.84 12.36
N PHE A 103 4.21 6.17 11.08
CA PHE A 103 3.63 5.27 10.08
C PHE A 103 4.36 3.92 10.04
N MET A 104 5.70 3.92 9.97
CA MET A 104 6.49 2.69 9.95
C MET A 104 6.34 1.86 11.23
N LYS A 105 6.36 2.51 12.40
CA LYS A 105 6.13 1.82 13.68
C LYS A 105 4.76 1.12 13.70
N LYS A 106 3.72 1.82 13.23
CA LYS A 106 2.36 1.29 13.21
C LYS A 106 2.20 0.18 12.16
N LEU A 107 2.79 0.34 10.98
CA LEU A 107 2.78 -0.68 9.94
C LEU A 107 3.43 -1.99 10.42
N ARG A 108 4.58 -1.92 11.11
CA ARG A 108 5.20 -3.10 11.74
C ARG A 108 4.28 -3.76 12.77
N GLY A 109 3.57 -2.95 13.57
CA GLY A 109 2.55 -3.44 14.49
C GLY A 109 1.45 -4.22 13.78
N ILE A 110 0.90 -3.66 12.69
CA ILE A 110 -0.13 -4.33 11.88
C ILE A 110 0.39 -5.63 11.28
N ILE A 111 1.61 -5.65 10.73
CA ILE A 111 2.24 -6.85 10.17
C ILE A 111 2.34 -7.96 11.23
N LYS A 112 2.73 -7.59 12.45
CA LYS A 112 2.81 -8.52 13.59
C LYS A 112 1.42 -9.00 14.03
N ASP A 113 0.45 -8.11 14.16
CA ASP A 113 -0.91 -8.43 14.60
C ASP A 113 -1.64 -9.34 13.60
N LEU A 114 -1.32 -9.20 12.31
CA LEU A 114 -1.83 -10.06 11.24
C LEU A 114 -1.06 -11.38 11.08
N ASP A 115 0.00 -11.59 11.86
CA ASP A 115 0.88 -12.76 11.79
C ASP A 115 1.34 -13.01 10.35
N LEU A 116 1.93 -11.98 9.74
CA LEU A 116 2.52 -12.06 8.41
C LEU A 116 3.94 -12.62 8.53
N VAL A 117 4.16 -13.78 7.91
CA VAL A 117 5.44 -14.50 7.90
C VAL A 117 5.99 -14.60 6.47
N ASN A 118 7.32 -14.76 6.36
CA ASN A 118 8.03 -14.83 5.08
C ASN A 118 7.65 -13.66 4.16
N THR A 119 7.62 -12.46 4.73
CA THR A 119 7.06 -11.29 4.09
C THR A 119 7.81 -10.92 2.83
N VAL A 120 7.07 -10.66 1.77
CA VAL A 120 7.54 -10.00 0.55
C VAL A 120 6.89 -8.63 0.52
N VAL A 121 7.69 -7.59 0.31
CA VAL A 121 7.17 -6.24 0.04
C VAL A 121 7.08 -6.07 -1.46
N TRP A 122 5.93 -5.65 -1.97
CA TRP A 122 5.74 -5.35 -3.39
C TRP A 122 5.14 -3.97 -3.54
N SER A 123 5.89 -3.06 -4.17
CA SER A 123 5.46 -1.67 -4.33
C SER A 123 5.35 -1.26 -5.79
N PHE A 124 4.30 -0.49 -6.07
CA PHE A 124 4.11 0.22 -7.34
C PHE A 124 4.35 1.73 -7.21
N ILE A 125 4.74 2.22 -6.03
CA ILE A 125 4.82 3.66 -5.75
C ILE A 125 6.25 4.11 -5.40
N PRO A 126 6.87 4.99 -6.20
CA PRO A 126 8.20 5.53 -5.91
C PRO A 126 8.15 6.73 -4.95
N THR A 127 6.97 7.17 -4.52
CA THR A 127 6.83 8.37 -3.66
C THR A 127 7.34 8.17 -2.24
N TYR A 128 7.54 6.90 -1.85
CA TYR A 128 7.89 6.49 -0.51
C TYR A 128 8.77 5.24 -0.61
N VAL A 129 9.92 5.22 0.06
CA VAL A 129 10.86 4.09 -0.02
C VAL A 129 11.33 3.60 1.35
N SER A 130 10.92 4.28 2.44
CA SER A 130 11.36 3.93 3.79
C SER A 130 10.85 2.57 4.29
N TYR A 131 10.03 1.87 3.50
CA TYR A 131 9.61 0.51 3.79
C TYR A 131 10.65 -0.53 3.35
N ILE A 132 11.52 -0.19 2.39
CA ILE A 132 12.52 -1.11 1.86
C ILE A 132 13.58 -1.37 2.94
N GLY A 133 13.84 -2.64 3.22
CA GLY A 133 14.71 -3.13 4.28
C GLY A 133 14.19 -2.89 5.70
N ALA A 134 12.96 -2.39 5.86
CA ALA A 134 12.47 -1.87 7.13
C ALA A 134 11.30 -2.65 7.72
N LEU A 135 10.83 -3.73 7.06
CA LEU A 135 9.68 -4.52 7.46
C LEU A 135 10.04 -6.00 7.71
N ASP A 136 11.34 -6.29 7.93
CA ASP A 136 11.90 -7.64 8.07
C ASP A 136 11.52 -8.55 6.89
N GLU A 137 11.35 -7.97 5.71
CA GLU A 137 10.98 -8.69 4.51
C GLU A 137 12.14 -9.51 3.93
N ARG A 138 11.82 -10.63 3.29
CA ARG A 138 12.80 -11.46 2.59
C ARG A 138 13.21 -10.86 1.25
N VAL A 139 12.24 -10.23 0.57
CA VAL A 139 12.41 -9.64 -0.75
C VAL A 139 11.57 -8.37 -0.82
N SER A 140 12.16 -7.31 -1.37
CA SER A 140 11.46 -6.11 -1.80
C SER A 140 11.40 -6.07 -3.32
N VAL A 141 10.20 -5.97 -3.88
CA VAL A 141 9.93 -5.84 -5.32
C VAL A 141 9.41 -4.44 -5.58
N PHE A 142 10.03 -3.74 -6.50
CA PHE A 142 9.50 -2.50 -7.06
C PHE A 142 9.15 -2.72 -8.52
N ASP A 143 7.88 -2.51 -8.86
CA ASP A 143 7.34 -2.70 -10.21
C ASP A 143 6.57 -1.45 -10.61
N THR A 144 7.08 -0.67 -11.55
CA THR A 144 6.36 0.49 -12.10
C THR A 144 6.45 0.46 -13.63
N VAL A 145 5.34 0.84 -14.28
CA VAL A 145 5.28 0.95 -15.74
C VAL A 145 5.90 2.25 -16.23
N ASP A 146 5.66 3.34 -15.49
CA ASP A 146 6.09 4.69 -15.88
C ASP A 146 7.23 5.17 -14.99
N ASP A 147 8.03 6.08 -15.53
CA ASP A 147 8.87 6.99 -14.74
C ASP A 147 7.98 8.13 -14.19
N TRP A 148 7.65 8.04 -12.90
CA TRP A 148 6.80 9.01 -12.22
C TRP A 148 7.45 10.41 -12.17
N SER A 149 8.78 10.51 -12.30
CA SER A 149 9.49 11.78 -12.29
C SER A 149 9.19 12.63 -13.54
N CYS A 150 8.74 11.99 -14.63
CA CYS A 150 8.33 12.64 -15.86
C CYS A 150 6.85 13.05 -15.86
N HIS A 151 6.03 12.51 -14.97
CA HIS A 151 4.57 12.71 -15.02
C HIS A 151 4.16 14.11 -14.48
N PRO A 152 3.30 14.87 -15.19
CA PRO A 152 2.92 16.24 -14.80
C PRO A 152 2.36 16.39 -13.38
N ALA A 153 1.60 15.39 -12.91
CA ALA A 153 1.03 15.41 -11.56
C ALA A 153 2.09 15.38 -10.43
N TYR A 154 3.34 15.00 -10.71
CA TYR A 154 4.40 14.83 -9.73
C TYR A 154 5.56 15.82 -9.88
N GLN A 155 5.42 16.85 -10.72
CA GLN A 155 6.49 17.86 -10.94
C GLN A 155 6.96 18.51 -9.63
N PHE A 156 6.04 18.79 -8.70
CA PHE A 156 6.36 19.36 -7.39
C PHE A 156 7.21 18.46 -6.49
N ILE A 157 7.25 17.16 -6.76
CA ILE A 157 8.04 16.17 -5.99
C ILE A 157 9.11 15.50 -6.85
N LYS A 158 9.42 16.02 -8.04
CA LYS A 158 10.33 15.40 -9.01
C LYS A 158 11.69 15.05 -8.41
N GLN A 159 12.33 15.97 -7.69
CA GLN A 159 13.63 15.72 -7.07
C GLN A 159 13.59 14.58 -6.04
N LYS A 160 12.49 14.48 -5.29
CA LYS A 160 12.28 13.37 -4.35
C LYS A 160 12.13 12.04 -5.10
N LEU A 161 11.39 12.04 -6.21
CA LEU A 161 11.21 10.85 -7.03
C LEU A 161 12.54 10.37 -7.62
N ILE A 162 13.36 11.26 -8.18
CA ILE A 162 14.69 10.92 -8.71
C ILE A 162 15.54 10.25 -7.63
N LYS A 163 15.64 10.87 -6.45
CA LYS A 163 16.37 10.30 -5.30
C LYS A 163 15.83 8.93 -4.86
N ASN A 164 14.51 8.75 -4.90
CA ASN A 164 13.90 7.49 -4.53
C ASN A 164 14.14 6.41 -5.59
N TYR A 165 14.15 6.75 -6.89
CA TYR A 165 14.51 5.83 -7.96
C TYR A 165 15.98 5.40 -7.90
N GLU A 166 16.89 6.28 -7.49
CA GLU A 166 18.30 5.94 -7.28
C GLU A 166 18.51 4.99 -6.10
N TYR A 167 17.61 5.01 -5.12
CA TYR A 167 17.68 4.16 -3.93
C TYR A 167 17.08 2.76 -4.16
N ILE A 168 16.08 2.66 -5.05
CA ILE A 168 15.41 1.41 -5.42
C ILE A 168 16.33 0.57 -6.31
#